data_AF-A0A965EJN6-F1
#
_entry.id   AF-A0A965EJN6-F1
#
_cell.length_a   1.000
_cell.length_b   1.000
_cell.length_c   1.000
_cell.angle_alpha   90.00
_cell.angle_beta   90.00
_cell.angle_gamma   90.00
#
_symmetry.space_group_name_H-M   'P 1'
#
loop_
_entity.id
_entity.type
_entity.pdbx_description
1 polymer ?
#
loop_
_entity_poly.entity_id
_entity_poly.type
_entity_poly.pdbx_seq_one_letter_code
_entity_poly.pdbx_strand_id
1 'polypeptide(L)'
;MMSNICSMASRIDSSIFSSGFAFRSNAGWGYSTNSSVPISADAAGVESEPDEDDTIKPAGTSEDTRRPICRMSYDTGFFPVLTPIPVPTMASPPSTPAGNWWHPAVLLATCGGIGRIRPAPGTWGAAVGLFAAVLTTWLTTSAKLPWPAEIGVWLVINLASVPVCTLAARHLGGLKDPSAVVLDEAAAMPLVLLVVPASGRTWLVFVLAFGLFRLFDITKPPPCRQLERLPEGLGIMADDWTAAGMAAGVLAGTVFWL
;
A
#
# COMPACT_ATOMS: atom_id res chain seq x y z
N MET A 1 46.73 15.47 -12.58
CA MET A 1 45.86 15.60 -13.78
C MET A 1 44.43 15.89 -13.30
N MET A 2 44.23 17.03 -12.62
CA MET A 2 43.07 17.31 -11.74
C MET A 2 42.57 18.75 -11.91
N SER A 3 42.17 19.15 -13.13
CA SER A 3 41.72 20.53 -13.35
C SER A 3 40.59 20.75 -14.37
N ASN A 4 39.88 19.71 -14.83
CA ASN A 4 38.86 19.87 -15.89
C ASN A 4 37.44 19.38 -15.53
N ILE A 5 37.02 19.45 -14.26
CA ILE A 5 35.64 19.06 -13.86
C ILE A 5 34.80 20.26 -13.36
N CYS A 6 35.36 21.46 -13.27
CA CYS A 6 34.64 22.64 -12.75
C CYS A 6 33.94 23.52 -13.80
N SER A 7 33.81 23.09 -15.07
CA SER A 7 33.23 23.92 -16.14
C SER A 7 32.10 23.23 -16.91
N MET A 8 31.19 22.54 -16.20
CA MET A 8 29.99 21.97 -16.83
C MET A 8 28.81 21.88 -15.85
N ALA A 9 28.68 22.86 -14.94
CA ALA A 9 27.59 22.97 -13.97
C ALA A 9 26.79 24.28 -14.11
N SER A 10 26.91 24.99 -15.23
CA SER A 10 26.05 26.13 -15.54
C SER A 10 25.55 26.01 -16.97
N ARG A 11 24.22 26.11 -17.15
CA ARG A 11 23.45 26.05 -18.41
C ARG A 11 22.87 24.67 -18.73
N ILE A 12 21.79 24.30 -18.05
CA ILE A 12 20.61 23.77 -18.75
C ILE A 12 19.40 24.55 -18.26
N ASP A 13 18.71 25.09 -19.27
CA ASP A 13 17.71 26.13 -19.25
C ASP A 13 16.35 25.62 -18.78
N SER A 14 15.66 26.46 -18.03
CA SER A 14 14.33 26.27 -17.47
C SER A 14 13.25 26.63 -18.49
N SER A 15 13.06 25.80 -19.52
CA SER A 15 12.06 26.08 -20.56
C SER A 15 11.38 24.84 -21.16
N ILE A 16 10.96 23.86 -20.35
CA ILE A 16 9.96 22.84 -20.76
C ILE A 16 9.08 22.49 -19.56
N PHE A 17 8.23 23.43 -19.13
CA PHE A 17 7.10 23.13 -18.25
C PHE A 17 5.95 24.10 -18.55
N SER A 18 5.45 24.05 -19.80
CA SER A 18 4.23 24.76 -20.18
C SER A 18 3.57 24.07 -21.37
N SER A 19 2.81 23.03 -21.09
CA SER A 19 1.70 22.60 -21.96
C SER A 19 0.77 21.73 -21.13
N GLY A 20 -0.43 22.25 -20.92
CA GLY A 20 -1.36 21.81 -19.90
C GLY A 20 -2.04 20.47 -20.20
N PHE A 21 -2.34 19.76 -19.13
CA PHE A 21 -3.31 18.68 -19.12
C PHE A 21 -4.58 19.22 -18.46
N ALA A 22 -5.51 19.72 -19.29
CA ALA A 22 -6.83 20.15 -18.85
C ALA A 22 -7.69 18.92 -18.54
N PHE A 23 -7.92 18.65 -17.26
CA PHE A 23 -8.86 17.62 -16.82
C PHE A 23 -10.29 18.14 -16.98
N ARG A 24 -11.01 17.58 -17.95
CA ARG A 24 -12.42 17.89 -18.21
C ARG A 24 -13.28 17.13 -17.20
N SER A 25 -13.61 17.77 -16.08
CA SER A 25 -14.62 17.27 -15.13
C SER A 25 -16.01 17.48 -15.72
N ASN A 26 -16.71 16.40 -16.09
CA ASN A 26 -18.14 16.46 -16.37
C ASN A 26 -18.90 16.11 -15.09
N ALA A 27 -19.50 17.14 -14.49
CA ALA A 27 -20.40 17.03 -13.34
C ALA A 27 -21.74 16.43 -13.77
N GLY A 28 -22.35 15.66 -12.88
CA GLY A 28 -23.67 15.08 -13.11
C GLY A 28 -24.20 14.25 -11.94
N TRP A 29 -24.17 14.80 -10.72
CA TRP A 29 -24.94 14.26 -9.60
C TRP A 29 -25.55 15.41 -8.81
N GLY A 30 -26.82 15.67 -9.07
CA GLY A 30 -27.64 16.59 -8.27
C GLY A 30 -28.18 15.85 -7.05
N TYR A 31 -27.90 16.38 -5.86
CA TYR A 31 -28.61 16.02 -4.64
C TYR A 31 -29.30 17.28 -4.09
N SER A 32 -30.62 17.14 -4.00
CA SER A 32 -31.56 18.04 -3.33
C SER A 32 -31.13 18.27 -1.88
N THR A 33 -30.93 19.52 -1.48
CA THR A 33 -30.78 19.91 -0.08
C THR A 33 -32.08 20.59 0.35
N ASN A 34 -32.80 19.94 1.24
CA ASN A 34 -33.93 20.54 1.95
C ASN A 34 -33.84 20.14 3.42
N SER A 35 -33.34 21.04 4.27
CA SER A 35 -33.61 21.03 5.71
C SER A 35 -33.08 22.31 6.36
N SER A 36 -34.00 23.26 6.52
CA SER A 36 -33.91 24.39 7.43
C SER A 36 -34.43 23.98 8.81
N VAL A 37 -33.58 23.98 9.86
CA VAL A 37 -33.94 24.32 11.27
C VAL A 37 -32.65 24.67 12.05
N PRO A 38 -32.59 25.79 12.80
CA PRO A 38 -31.49 26.12 13.71
C PRO A 38 -31.81 25.72 15.16
N ILE A 39 -30.83 25.31 15.97
CA ILE A 39 -30.99 25.19 17.43
C ILE A 39 -29.78 25.77 18.18
N SER A 40 -30.15 26.67 19.08
CA SER A 40 -29.42 27.43 20.10
C SER A 40 -28.36 26.68 20.89
N ALA A 41 -27.29 27.41 21.22
CA ALA A 41 -26.42 27.16 22.36
C ALA A 41 -27.13 27.54 23.65
N ASP A 42 -26.88 26.81 24.75
CA ASP A 42 -26.91 27.33 26.11
C ASP A 42 -26.11 26.43 27.05
N ALA A 43 -25.61 27.05 28.12
CA ALA A 43 -24.48 26.67 28.95
C ALA A 43 -24.86 26.12 30.35
N ALA A 44 -23.80 25.84 31.15
CA ALA A 44 -23.73 25.49 32.59
C ALA A 44 -23.89 23.99 32.90
N GLY A 45 -23.09 23.33 33.76
CA GLY A 45 -22.16 23.75 34.84
C GLY A 45 -22.52 22.99 36.14
N VAL A 46 -21.54 22.74 37.03
CA VAL A 46 -21.62 22.17 38.41
C VAL A 46 -21.43 20.63 38.47
N GLU A 47 -20.23 20.10 38.75
CA GLU A 47 -19.46 19.89 40.02
C GLU A 47 -19.89 18.69 40.90
N SER A 48 -18.88 17.85 41.22
CA SER A 48 -18.49 17.27 42.52
C SER A 48 -18.40 15.73 42.65
N GLU A 49 -17.15 15.27 42.80
CA GLU A 49 -16.56 14.01 43.31
C GLU A 49 -16.91 13.71 44.81
N PRO A 50 -16.37 12.68 45.53
CA PRO A 50 -15.71 11.39 45.18
C PRO A 50 -16.07 10.18 46.14
N ASP A 51 -15.31 9.08 46.00
CA ASP A 51 -14.81 8.14 47.04
C ASP A 51 -15.49 6.79 47.42
N GLU A 52 -14.60 5.87 47.83
CA GLU A 52 -14.71 4.55 48.50
C GLU A 52 -14.99 3.30 47.64
N ASP A 53 -14.06 2.38 47.37
CA ASP A 53 -13.10 1.53 48.14
C ASP A 53 -13.64 0.12 48.46
N ASP A 54 -12.73 -0.84 48.26
CA ASP A 54 -12.63 -2.18 48.80
C ASP A 54 -13.34 -3.41 48.18
N THR A 55 -12.46 -4.32 47.73
CA THR A 55 -12.40 -5.78 48.02
C THR A 55 -13.05 -6.86 47.14
N ILE A 56 -12.15 -7.71 46.62
CA ILE A 56 -12.18 -9.20 46.51
C ILE A 56 -12.93 -9.86 45.31
N LYS A 57 -12.11 -10.47 44.42
CA LYS A 57 -12.39 -11.52 43.40
C LYS A 57 -12.66 -12.91 44.04
N PRO A 58 -13.02 -14.02 43.32
CA PRO A 58 -13.37 -14.22 41.89
C PRO A 58 -14.58 -15.18 41.62
N ALA A 59 -14.84 -15.40 40.32
CA ALA A 59 -15.35 -16.64 39.67
C ALA A 59 -16.87 -16.75 39.36
N GLY A 60 -17.16 -17.24 38.14
CA GLY A 60 -18.50 -17.66 37.68
C GLY A 60 -19.03 -16.82 36.52
N THR A 61 -18.75 -17.17 35.27
CA THR A 61 -19.71 -17.79 34.32
C THR A 61 -20.86 -16.88 33.85
N SER A 62 -20.76 -16.54 32.55
CA SER A 62 -21.84 -16.42 31.55
C SER A 62 -23.00 -15.44 31.74
N GLU A 63 -23.38 -14.84 30.60
CA GLU A 63 -24.68 -14.27 30.25
C GLU A 63 -24.92 -12.76 30.49
N ASP A 64 -24.46 -12.02 29.47
CA ASP A 64 -25.17 -10.94 28.77
C ASP A 64 -26.70 -10.97 28.95
N THR A 65 -27.22 -10.04 29.76
CA THR A 65 -28.64 -9.64 29.70
C THR A 65 -28.75 -8.13 29.90
N ARG A 66 -28.67 -7.39 28.78
CA ARG A 66 -29.12 -5.99 28.73
C ARG A 66 -30.60 -5.93 29.12
N ARG A 67 -30.87 -5.33 30.28
CA ARG A 67 -32.22 -5.04 30.77
C ARG A 67 -32.94 -4.09 29.80
N PRO A 68 -34.18 -4.37 29.38
CA PRO A 68 -35.03 -3.36 28.77
C PRO A 68 -35.61 -2.45 29.86
N ILE A 69 -35.61 -1.14 29.61
CA ILE A 69 -36.28 -0.16 30.45
C ILE A 69 -37.80 -0.35 30.26
N CYS A 70 -38.46 -1.02 31.21
CA CYS A 70 -39.93 -1.09 31.23
C CYS A 70 -40.50 0.22 31.79
N ARG A 71 -41.14 1.02 30.93
CA ARG A 71 -42.06 2.07 31.36
C ARG A 71 -43.43 1.42 31.57
N MET A 72 -43.84 1.30 32.82
CA MET A 72 -45.11 0.69 33.21
C MET A 72 -46.24 1.71 32.96
N SER A 73 -47.10 1.43 31.99
CA SER A 73 -48.37 2.15 31.79
C SER A 73 -49.48 1.12 31.90
N TYR A 74 -50.29 1.24 32.95
CA TYR A 74 -51.48 0.44 33.13
C TYR A 74 -52.61 1.10 32.36
N ASP A 75 -53.06 0.48 31.28
CA ASP A 75 -54.41 0.75 30.81
C ASP A 75 -55.05 -0.48 30.17
N THR A 76 -56.36 -0.55 30.35
CA THR A 76 -57.23 -1.72 30.30
C THR A 76 -57.41 -2.34 28.91
N GLY A 77 -57.43 -3.67 28.86
CA GLY A 77 -58.37 -4.44 28.03
C GLY A 77 -58.19 -4.42 26.50
N PHE A 78 -57.03 -4.83 25.98
CA PHE A 78 -56.92 -5.34 24.60
C PHE A 78 -55.62 -6.13 24.50
N PHE A 79 -55.65 -7.42 24.16
CA PHE A 79 -54.42 -8.16 23.84
C PHE A 79 -53.98 -7.74 22.43
N PRO A 80 -52.90 -6.97 22.24
CA PRO A 80 -52.41 -6.74 20.90
C PRO A 80 -51.77 -8.04 20.43
N VAL A 81 -52.31 -8.62 19.35
CA VAL A 81 -51.62 -9.65 18.59
C VAL A 81 -50.33 -9.02 18.06
N LEU A 82 -49.20 -9.34 18.68
CA LEU A 82 -47.87 -8.97 18.18
C LEU A 82 -47.66 -9.69 16.86
N THR A 83 -47.94 -9.01 15.75
CA THR A 83 -47.50 -9.47 14.44
C THR A 83 -45.97 -9.37 14.40
N PRO A 84 -45.24 -10.44 14.03
CA PRO A 84 -43.81 -10.34 13.86
C PRO A 84 -43.52 -9.29 12.78
N ILE A 85 -42.76 -8.25 13.15
CA ILE A 85 -42.25 -7.27 12.20
C ILE A 85 -41.45 -8.04 11.16
N PRO A 86 -41.73 -7.89 9.85
CA PRO A 86 -40.91 -8.50 8.81
C PRO A 86 -39.49 -7.97 9.00
N VAL A 87 -38.56 -8.84 9.40
CA VAL A 87 -37.14 -8.50 9.39
C VAL A 87 -36.81 -8.21 7.93
N PRO A 88 -36.39 -6.98 7.57
CA PRO A 88 -35.98 -6.72 6.20
C PRO A 88 -34.87 -7.72 5.88
N THR A 89 -35.10 -8.57 4.89
CA THR A 89 -34.07 -9.46 4.34
C THR A 89 -32.93 -8.56 3.93
N MET A 90 -31.87 -8.47 4.76
CA MET A 90 -30.67 -7.76 4.36
C MET A 90 -30.19 -8.45 3.10
N ALA A 91 -30.28 -7.75 1.97
CA ALA A 91 -29.74 -8.22 0.71
C ALA A 91 -28.31 -8.71 1.01
N SER A 92 -28.03 -9.96 0.64
CA SER A 92 -26.68 -10.51 0.77
C SER A 92 -25.71 -9.49 0.16
N PRO A 93 -24.58 -9.18 0.83
CA PRO A 93 -23.62 -8.23 0.29
C PRO A 93 -23.30 -8.64 -1.15
N PRO A 94 -23.17 -7.67 -2.08
CA PRO A 94 -22.91 -7.98 -3.47
C PRO A 94 -21.72 -8.94 -3.54
N SER A 95 -21.93 -10.10 -4.18
CA SER A 95 -20.87 -11.08 -4.37
C SER A 95 -19.73 -10.39 -5.10
N THR A 96 -18.59 -10.20 -4.43
CA THR A 96 -17.39 -9.66 -5.08
C THR A 96 -17.12 -10.53 -6.30
N PRO A 97 -17.07 -9.97 -7.53
CA PRO A 97 -16.83 -10.76 -8.71
C PRO A 97 -15.51 -11.53 -8.52
N ALA A 98 -15.54 -12.84 -8.76
CA ALA A 98 -14.34 -13.66 -8.70
C ALA A 98 -13.27 -13.01 -9.59
N GLY A 99 -12.11 -12.69 -9.01
CA GLY A 99 -11.09 -11.89 -9.69
C GLY A 99 -10.67 -12.51 -11.03
N ASN A 100 -10.49 -11.69 -12.07
CA ASN A 100 -10.09 -12.17 -13.39
C ASN A 100 -8.57 -12.43 -13.44
N TRP A 101 -8.17 -13.63 -13.04
CA TRP A 101 -6.76 -14.06 -12.98
C TRP A 101 -6.04 -14.14 -14.33
N TRP A 102 -6.79 -14.18 -15.44
CA TRP A 102 -6.24 -14.32 -16.79
C TRP A 102 -6.06 -12.98 -17.48
N HIS A 103 -6.50 -11.89 -16.87
CA HIS A 103 -6.26 -10.56 -17.40
C HIS A 103 -4.74 -10.30 -17.48
N PRO A 104 -4.21 -9.78 -18.60
CA PRO A 104 -2.76 -9.61 -18.80
C PRO A 104 -2.11 -8.80 -17.67
N ALA A 105 -2.77 -7.75 -17.18
CA ALA A 105 -2.26 -6.99 -16.04
C ALA A 105 -2.17 -7.80 -14.75
N VAL A 106 -3.10 -8.72 -14.48
CA VAL A 106 -3.03 -9.61 -13.30
C VAL A 106 -1.92 -10.65 -13.47
N LEU A 107 -1.76 -11.19 -14.68
CA LEU A 107 -0.64 -12.08 -14.98
C LEU A 107 0.71 -11.37 -14.79
N LEU A 108 0.86 -10.14 -15.28
CA LEU A 108 2.08 -9.34 -15.08
C LEU A 108 2.29 -8.99 -13.60
N ALA A 109 1.25 -8.49 -12.91
CA ALA A 109 1.31 -8.12 -11.50
C ALA A 109 1.64 -9.29 -10.57
N THR A 110 1.27 -10.52 -10.96
CA THR A 110 1.58 -11.74 -10.22
C THR A 110 2.87 -12.42 -10.69
N CYS A 111 3.65 -11.77 -11.57
CA CYS A 111 4.84 -12.32 -12.22
C CYS A 111 4.59 -13.70 -12.87
N GLY A 112 3.52 -13.82 -13.65
CA GLY A 112 3.13 -15.06 -14.32
C GLY A 112 2.45 -16.09 -13.41
N GLY A 113 2.05 -15.69 -12.20
CA GLY A 113 1.41 -16.56 -11.21
C GLY A 113 2.30 -16.93 -10.02
N ILE A 114 3.54 -16.43 -9.98
CA ILE A 114 4.46 -16.58 -8.84
C ILE A 114 3.88 -15.99 -7.55
N GLY A 115 3.16 -14.87 -7.64
CA GLY A 115 2.46 -14.28 -6.50
C GLY A 115 1.35 -15.15 -5.88
N ARG A 116 1.08 -16.34 -6.43
CA ARG A 116 0.15 -17.33 -5.86
C ARG A 116 0.86 -18.37 -4.99
N ILE A 117 2.18 -18.43 -5.02
CA ILE A 117 2.97 -19.41 -4.26
C ILE A 117 2.92 -19.08 -2.76
N ARG A 118 2.84 -20.12 -1.93
CA ARG A 118 2.84 -20.01 -0.46
C ARG A 118 3.96 -20.89 0.14
N PRO A 119 4.51 -20.53 1.31
CA PRO A 119 4.25 -19.33 2.11
C PRO A 119 4.96 -18.08 1.55
N ALA A 120 4.48 -16.89 1.95
CA ALA A 120 5.05 -15.57 1.61
C ALA A 120 5.21 -15.31 0.10
N PRO A 121 4.11 -15.04 -0.64
CA PRO A 121 4.16 -14.74 -2.08
C PRO A 121 5.16 -13.65 -2.40
N GLY A 122 5.32 -12.68 -1.50
CA GLY A 122 6.22 -11.58 -1.73
C GLY A 122 7.73 -11.90 -1.68
N THR A 123 8.10 -12.96 -0.96
CA THR A 123 9.49 -13.46 -1.02
C THR A 123 9.80 -14.00 -2.42
N TRP A 124 8.80 -14.60 -3.08
CA TRP A 124 8.95 -15.07 -4.45
C TRP A 124 8.97 -13.91 -5.46
N GLY A 125 8.20 -12.84 -5.21
CA GLY A 125 8.30 -11.58 -5.96
C GLY A 125 9.69 -10.98 -5.92
N ALA A 126 10.20 -10.73 -4.72
CA ALA A 126 11.56 -10.23 -4.53
C ALA A 126 12.63 -11.16 -5.14
N ALA A 127 12.43 -12.49 -5.11
CA ALA A 127 13.36 -13.44 -5.71
C ALA A 127 13.36 -13.36 -7.25
N VAL A 128 12.21 -13.10 -7.86
CA VAL A 128 12.10 -12.77 -9.30
C VAL A 128 12.86 -11.49 -9.61
N GLY A 129 12.69 -10.46 -8.77
CA GLY A 129 13.45 -9.21 -8.88
C GLY A 129 14.96 -9.44 -8.81
N LEU A 130 15.42 -10.23 -7.83
CA LEU A 130 16.83 -10.59 -7.67
C LEU A 130 17.37 -11.33 -8.90
N PHE A 131 16.63 -12.31 -9.40
CA PHE A 131 17.00 -13.04 -10.61
C PHE A 131 17.11 -12.10 -11.82
N ALA A 132 16.14 -11.20 -11.98
CA ALA A 132 16.15 -10.21 -13.04
C ALA A 132 17.32 -9.21 -12.89
N ALA A 133 17.71 -8.86 -11.66
CA ALA A 133 18.89 -8.03 -11.39
C ALA A 133 20.20 -8.74 -11.78
N VAL A 134 20.33 -10.05 -11.49
CA VAL A 134 21.48 -10.86 -11.94
C VAL A 134 21.53 -10.91 -13.46
N LEU A 135 20.38 -11.17 -14.11
CA LEU A 135 20.28 -11.25 -15.56
C LEU A 135 20.64 -9.92 -16.23
N THR A 136 20.10 -8.80 -15.73
CA THR A 136 20.39 -7.46 -16.26
C THR A 136 21.85 -7.06 -16.03
N THR A 137 22.45 -7.40 -14.89
CA THR A 137 23.88 -7.22 -14.63
C THR A 137 24.72 -7.98 -15.65
N TRP A 138 24.38 -9.25 -15.92
CA TRP A 138 25.09 -10.08 -16.89
C TRP A 138 24.95 -9.54 -18.32
N LEU A 139 23.74 -9.15 -18.73
CA LEU A 139 23.48 -8.59 -20.06
C LEU A 139 24.20 -7.26 -20.29
N THR A 140 24.10 -6.33 -19.34
CA THR A 140 24.72 -5.00 -19.46
C THR A 140 26.24 -5.08 -19.49
N THR A 141 26.83 -5.95 -18.66
CA THR A 141 28.28 -6.19 -18.66
C THR A 141 28.74 -6.85 -19.97
N SER A 142 28.02 -7.86 -20.44
CA SER A 142 28.34 -8.57 -21.69
C SER A 142 28.24 -7.65 -22.92
N ALA A 143 27.24 -6.77 -22.94
CA ALA A 143 27.02 -5.78 -23.98
C ALA A 143 27.87 -4.50 -23.82
N LYS A 144 28.69 -4.40 -22.76
CA LYS A 144 29.49 -3.21 -22.41
C LYS A 144 28.64 -1.93 -22.30
N LEU A 145 27.39 -2.07 -21.85
CA LEU A 145 26.50 -0.94 -21.65
C LEU A 145 26.94 -0.14 -20.42
N PRO A 146 26.86 1.20 -20.47
CA PRO A 146 27.21 2.03 -19.34
C PRO A 146 26.15 1.88 -18.24
N TRP A 147 26.56 2.01 -16.98
CA TRP A 147 25.69 1.89 -15.80
C TRP A 147 24.39 2.73 -15.86
N PRO A 148 24.37 3.98 -16.40
CA PRO A 148 23.12 4.73 -16.60
C PRO A 148 22.08 4.04 -17.50
N ALA A 149 22.49 3.17 -18.43
CA ALA A 149 21.55 2.42 -19.25
C ALA A 149 20.73 1.43 -18.42
N GLU A 150 21.36 0.78 -17.44
CA GLU A 150 20.68 -0.12 -16.50
C GLU A 150 19.67 0.63 -15.63
N ILE A 151 20.06 1.82 -15.14
CA ILE A 151 19.15 2.72 -14.40
C ILE A 151 17.92 3.06 -15.24
N GLY A 152 18.13 3.40 -16.52
CA GLY A 152 17.03 3.71 -17.45
C GLY A 152 16.06 2.54 -17.64
N VAL A 153 16.56 1.30 -17.76
CA VAL A 153 15.72 0.10 -17.86
C VAL A 153 14.86 -0.08 -16.61
N TRP A 154 15.46 -0.03 -15.43
CA TRP A 154 14.72 -0.23 -14.19
C TRP A 154 13.75 0.90 -13.88
N LEU A 155 14.08 2.14 -14.24
CA LEU A 155 13.18 3.27 -14.15
C LEU A 155 11.92 3.04 -15.00
N VAL A 156 12.08 2.63 -16.26
CA VAL A 156 10.96 2.34 -17.16
C VAL A 156 10.09 1.21 -16.62
N ILE A 157 10.69 0.12 -16.12
CA ILE A 157 9.95 -1.01 -15.54
C ILE A 157 9.14 -0.57 -14.32
N ASN A 158 9.73 0.20 -13.41
CA ASN A 158 9.05 0.68 -12.21
C ASN A 158 7.88 1.64 -12.54
N LEU A 159 8.09 2.58 -13.46
CA LEU A 159 7.03 3.49 -13.91
C LEU A 159 5.90 2.73 -14.62
N ALA A 160 6.22 1.72 -15.42
CA ALA A 160 5.23 0.87 -16.08
C ALA A 160 4.48 -0.04 -15.09
N SER A 161 5.08 -0.36 -13.94
CA SER A 161 4.47 -1.23 -12.92
C SER A 161 3.34 -0.54 -12.17
N VAL A 162 3.35 0.79 -12.04
CA VAL A 162 2.26 1.58 -11.41
C VAL A 162 0.88 1.29 -12.05
N PRO A 163 0.64 1.53 -13.36
CA PRO A 163 -0.66 1.26 -13.98
C PRO A 163 -1.00 -0.23 -14.03
N VAL A 164 0.00 -1.12 -14.11
CA VAL A 164 -0.21 -2.58 -14.07
C VAL A 164 -0.76 -3.01 -12.72
N CYS A 165 -0.17 -2.54 -11.62
CA CYS A 165 -0.63 -2.84 -10.27
C CYS A 165 -2.01 -2.22 -9.99
N THR A 166 -2.26 -0.99 -10.44
CA THR A 166 -3.61 -0.38 -10.40
C THR A 166 -4.65 -1.28 -11.09
N LEU A 167 -4.37 -1.72 -12.32
CA LEU A 167 -5.33 -2.49 -13.10
C LEU A 167 -5.55 -3.89 -12.50
N ALA A 168 -4.48 -4.52 -12.01
CA ALA A 168 -4.53 -5.80 -11.34
C ALA A 168 -5.33 -5.74 -10.03
N ALA A 169 -5.09 -4.74 -9.18
CA ALA A 169 -5.85 -4.55 -7.94
C ALA A 169 -7.35 -4.39 -8.20
N ARG A 170 -7.73 -3.63 -9.24
CA ARG A 170 -9.13 -3.49 -9.67
C ARG A 170 -9.72 -4.83 -10.15
N HIS A 171 -8.96 -5.64 -10.89
CA HIS A 171 -9.41 -6.92 -11.42
C HIS A 171 -9.46 -8.05 -10.38
N LEU A 172 -8.74 -7.89 -9.26
CA LEU A 172 -8.73 -8.82 -8.13
C LEU A 172 -9.74 -8.44 -7.03
N GLY A 173 -10.75 -7.63 -7.36
CA GLY A 173 -11.83 -7.29 -6.44
C GLY A 173 -11.69 -5.92 -5.76
N GLY A 174 -10.75 -5.08 -6.23
CA GLY A 174 -10.60 -3.70 -5.75
C GLY A 174 -10.08 -3.60 -4.30
N LEU A 175 -9.57 -4.70 -3.75
CA LEU A 175 -8.93 -4.70 -2.44
C LEU A 175 -7.71 -3.77 -2.45
N LYS A 176 -7.52 -3.11 -1.31
CA LYS A 176 -6.32 -2.33 -1.07
C LYS A 176 -5.16 -3.32 -0.92
N ASP A 177 -4.32 -3.38 -1.95
CA ASP A 177 -3.13 -4.24 -2.06
C ASP A 177 -3.39 -5.76 -1.91
N PRO A 178 -3.76 -6.45 -3.00
CA PRO A 178 -3.91 -7.90 -2.98
C PRO A 178 -2.54 -8.55 -2.82
N SER A 179 -2.37 -9.41 -1.80
CA SER A 179 -1.10 -10.10 -1.49
C SER A 179 -0.51 -10.97 -2.61
N ALA A 180 -1.21 -11.13 -3.73
CA ALA A 180 -0.73 -11.85 -4.92
C ALA A 180 -0.09 -10.92 -5.96
N VAL A 181 -0.28 -9.61 -5.84
CA VAL A 181 0.49 -8.61 -6.57
C VAL A 181 1.88 -8.60 -5.92
N VAL A 182 2.89 -8.96 -6.71
CA VAL A 182 4.29 -9.09 -6.27
C VAL A 182 5.24 -8.40 -7.25
N LEU A 183 4.68 -7.66 -8.20
CA LEU A 183 5.41 -6.92 -9.23
C LEU A 183 6.08 -5.68 -8.64
N ASP A 184 5.49 -5.09 -7.61
CA ASP A 184 6.09 -4.09 -6.72
C ASP A 184 7.46 -4.54 -6.22
N GLU A 185 7.51 -5.70 -5.58
CA GLU A 185 8.74 -6.19 -4.97
C GLU A 185 9.75 -6.65 -6.03
N ALA A 186 9.25 -7.27 -7.10
CA ALA A 186 10.07 -7.69 -8.22
C ALA A 186 10.70 -6.50 -8.96
N ALA A 187 9.98 -5.39 -9.10
CA ALA A 187 10.47 -4.18 -9.77
C ALA A 187 11.36 -3.32 -8.85
N ALA A 188 11.08 -3.28 -7.56
CA ALA A 188 11.81 -2.46 -6.59
C ALA A 188 13.11 -3.12 -6.11
N MET A 189 13.15 -4.44 -5.96
CA MET A 189 14.36 -5.14 -5.46
C MET A 189 15.64 -4.78 -6.26
N PRO A 190 15.65 -4.77 -7.61
CA PRO A 190 16.81 -4.36 -8.40
C PRO A 190 17.31 -2.95 -8.13
N LEU A 191 16.42 -2.04 -7.70
CA LEU A 191 16.80 -0.65 -7.39
C LEU A 191 17.83 -0.59 -6.24
N VAL A 192 17.79 -1.56 -5.32
CA VAL A 192 18.75 -1.67 -4.22
C VAL A 192 20.17 -1.84 -4.72
N LEU A 193 20.34 -2.57 -5.82
CA LEU A 193 21.66 -2.90 -6.40
C LEU A 193 22.21 -1.77 -7.28
N LEU A 194 21.38 -0.79 -7.66
CA LEU A 194 21.82 0.29 -8.54
C LEU A 194 22.95 1.11 -7.92
N VAL A 195 23.00 1.26 -6.60
CA VAL A 195 24.07 2.01 -5.90
C VAL A 195 25.45 1.36 -5.99
N VAL A 196 25.51 0.08 -6.35
CA VAL A 196 26.77 -0.65 -6.57
C VAL A 196 26.98 -0.83 -8.07
N PRO A 197 28.11 -0.35 -8.65
CA PRO A 197 28.43 -0.59 -10.05
C PRO A 197 28.46 -2.08 -10.37
N ALA A 198 28.08 -2.46 -11.59
CA ALA A 198 28.00 -3.87 -12.01
C ALA A 198 29.30 -4.67 -11.73
N SER A 199 30.46 -4.05 -11.89
CA SER A 199 31.77 -4.67 -11.61
C SER A 199 32.01 -5.00 -10.12
N GLY A 200 31.32 -4.32 -9.20
CA GLY A 200 31.43 -4.52 -7.76
C GLY A 200 30.34 -5.44 -7.17
N ARG A 201 29.40 -5.93 -7.99
CA ARG A 201 28.31 -6.79 -7.53
C ARG A 201 28.77 -8.24 -7.39
N THR A 202 29.33 -8.56 -6.24
CA THR A 202 29.66 -9.94 -5.87
C THR A 202 28.40 -10.70 -5.44
N TRP A 203 28.48 -12.03 -5.34
CA TRP A 203 27.38 -12.86 -4.84
C TRP A 203 26.91 -12.41 -3.44
N LEU A 204 27.83 -11.94 -2.60
CA LEU A 204 27.51 -11.44 -1.26
C LEU A 204 26.70 -10.14 -1.33
N VAL A 205 27.00 -9.25 -2.27
CA VAL A 205 26.22 -8.02 -2.50
C VAL A 205 24.79 -8.35 -2.91
N PHE A 206 24.58 -9.35 -3.77
CA PHE A 206 23.24 -9.81 -4.14
C PHE A 206 22.45 -10.34 -2.94
N VAL A 207 23.08 -11.18 -2.10
CA VAL A 207 22.45 -11.73 -0.88
C VAL A 207 22.12 -10.61 0.12
N LEU A 208 23.05 -9.68 0.35
CA LEU A 208 22.84 -8.54 1.24
C LEU A 208 21.74 -7.62 0.73
N ALA A 209 21.73 -7.31 -0.56
CA ALA A 209 20.68 -6.49 -1.17
C ALA A 209 19.29 -7.12 -0.98
N PHE A 210 19.16 -8.42 -1.23
CA PHE A 210 17.92 -9.16 -1.03
C PHE A 210 17.48 -9.17 0.44
N GLY A 211 18.40 -9.46 1.36
CA GLY A 211 18.11 -9.48 2.79
C GLY A 211 17.71 -8.10 3.33
N LEU A 212 18.42 -7.05 2.94
CA LEU A 212 18.12 -5.67 3.33
C LEU A 212 16.77 -5.22 2.77
N PHE A 213 16.51 -5.48 1.48
CA PHE A 213 15.23 -5.15 0.86
C PHE A 213 14.06 -5.76 1.63
N ARG A 214 14.10 -7.08 1.87
CA ARG A 214 13.06 -7.78 2.62
C ARG A 214 12.94 -7.29 4.06
N LEU A 215 14.05 -6.95 4.70
CA LEU A 215 14.01 -6.38 6.04
C LEU A 215 13.20 -5.09 6.06
N PHE A 216 13.47 -4.16 5.12
CA PHE A 216 12.77 -2.87 5.07
C PHE A 216 11.32 -2.98 4.59
N ASP A 217 11.05 -3.83 3.60
CA ASP A 217 9.70 -4.09 3.10
C ASP A 217 8.81 -4.78 4.17
N ILE A 218 9.34 -5.76 4.92
CA ILE A 218 8.55 -6.42 5.98
C ILE A 218 8.35 -5.51 7.19
N THR A 219 9.37 -4.73 7.57
CA THR A 219 9.29 -3.87 8.76
C THR A 219 8.53 -2.57 8.51
N LYS A 220 8.43 -2.13 7.26
CA LYS A 220 7.82 -0.86 6.81
C LYS A 220 8.06 0.30 7.78
N PRO A 221 9.33 0.66 8.07
CA PRO A 221 9.60 1.78 8.95
C PRO A 221 9.05 3.07 8.32
N PRO A 222 8.74 4.11 9.13
CA PRO A 222 8.44 5.42 8.58
C PRO A 222 9.59 5.87 7.66
N PRO A 223 9.34 6.32 6.42
CA PRO A 223 8.07 6.77 5.87
C PRO A 223 7.28 5.77 4.99
N CYS A 224 7.73 4.52 4.79
CA CYS A 224 7.10 3.55 3.86
C CYS A 224 5.58 3.39 4.12
N ARG A 225 5.21 3.17 5.39
CA ARG A 225 3.80 2.98 5.80
C ARG A 225 2.90 4.20 5.54
N GLN A 226 3.47 5.39 5.39
CA GLN A 226 2.67 6.59 5.08
C GLN A 226 2.32 6.66 3.59
N LEU A 227 3.15 6.08 2.73
CA LEU A 227 2.99 6.12 1.27
C LEU A 227 1.91 5.15 0.76
N GLU A 228 1.60 4.09 1.51
CA GLU A 228 0.42 3.23 1.27
C GLU A 228 -0.93 3.99 1.31
N ARG A 229 -0.93 5.26 1.74
CA ARG A 229 -2.11 6.14 1.70
C ARG A 229 -2.31 6.76 0.32
N LEU A 230 -1.31 6.72 -0.55
CA LEU A 230 -1.43 7.18 -1.92
C LEU A 230 -2.44 6.31 -2.69
N PRO A 231 -3.13 6.89 -3.67
CA PRO A 231 -4.17 6.17 -4.40
C PRO A 231 -3.58 5.09 -5.30
N GLU A 232 -4.28 3.96 -5.37
CA GLU A 232 -4.08 2.90 -6.36
C GLU A 232 -2.66 2.30 -6.37
N GLY A 233 -2.17 1.88 -7.53
CA GLY A 233 -0.85 1.27 -7.69
C GLY A 233 0.31 2.21 -7.34
N LEU A 234 0.10 3.52 -7.21
CA LEU A 234 1.14 4.43 -6.74
C LEU A 234 1.48 4.13 -5.28
N GLY A 235 0.47 3.86 -4.44
CA GLY A 235 0.69 3.51 -3.04
C GLY A 235 1.43 2.18 -2.86
N ILE A 236 1.18 1.23 -3.77
CA ILE A 236 1.80 -0.11 -3.80
C ILE A 236 3.24 -0.05 -4.32
N MET A 237 3.56 0.86 -5.25
CA MET A 237 4.96 1.02 -5.69
C MET A 237 5.78 1.87 -4.72
N ALA A 238 5.17 2.90 -4.13
CA ALA A 238 5.91 3.93 -3.41
C ALA A 238 6.45 3.46 -2.05
N ASP A 239 5.74 2.57 -1.35
CA ASP A 239 6.24 1.95 -0.12
C ASP A 239 7.46 1.05 -0.41
N ASP A 240 7.41 0.27 -1.49
CA ASP A 240 8.50 -0.58 -1.95
C ASP A 240 9.71 0.20 -2.50
N TRP A 241 9.48 1.29 -3.23
CA TRP A 241 10.56 2.20 -3.64
C TRP A 241 11.27 2.80 -2.43
N THR A 242 10.52 3.10 -1.38
CA THR A 242 11.09 3.65 -0.15
C THR A 242 11.88 2.60 0.60
N ALA A 243 11.35 1.37 0.71
CA ALA A 243 12.09 0.24 1.27
C ALA A 243 13.39 -0.04 0.48
N ALA A 244 13.32 0.00 -0.85
CA ALA A 244 14.47 -0.15 -1.72
C ALA A 244 15.50 0.98 -1.53
N GLY A 245 15.05 2.24 -1.41
CA GLY A 245 15.93 3.38 -1.13
C GLY A 245 16.65 3.27 0.20
N MET A 246 15.96 2.81 1.25
CA MET A 246 16.57 2.57 2.58
C MET A 246 17.59 1.43 2.52
N ALA A 247 17.22 0.31 1.88
CA ALA A 247 18.11 -0.83 1.67
C ALA A 247 19.37 -0.42 0.88
N ALA A 248 19.19 0.39 -0.17
CA ALA A 248 20.27 0.91 -1.00
C ALA A 248 21.22 1.80 -0.19
N GLY A 249 20.70 2.69 0.65
CA GLY A 249 21.52 3.53 1.52
C GLY A 249 22.38 2.73 2.49
N VAL A 250 21.81 1.72 3.13
CA VAL A 250 22.56 0.81 4.03
C VAL A 250 23.60 0.01 3.24
N LEU A 251 23.22 -0.56 2.09
CA LEU A 251 24.13 -1.34 1.26
C LEU A 251 25.32 -0.49 0.80
N ALA A 252 25.07 0.71 0.29
CA ALA A 252 26.11 1.66 -0.11
C ALA A 252 27.04 1.96 1.07
N GLY A 253 26.48 2.25 2.25
CA GLY A 253 27.25 2.47 3.46
C GLY A 253 28.15 1.28 3.81
N THR A 254 27.67 0.04 3.68
CA THR A 254 28.49 -1.15 3.95
C THR A 254 29.56 -1.41 2.91
N VAL A 255 29.27 -1.18 1.62
CA VAL A 255 30.19 -1.51 0.52
C VAL A 255 31.27 -0.45 0.34
N PHE A 256 30.95 0.84 0.51
CA PHE A 256 31.90 1.93 0.31
C PHE A 256 32.77 2.22 1.55
N TRP A 257 32.42 1.66 2.72
CA TRP A 257 33.17 1.85 3.97
C TRP A 257 34.19 0.72 4.24
N LEU A 258 34.08 -0.40 3.52
CA LEU A 258 35.03 -1.51 3.52
C LEU A 258 36.08 -1.33 2.42
#